data_AF-A0A6I9VRV2-F1
#
_entry.id   AF-A0A6I9VRV2-F1
#
_cell.length_a   1.000
_cell.length_b   1.000
_cell.length_c   1.000
_cell.angle_alpha   90.00
_cell.angle_beta   90.00
_cell.angle_gamma   90.00
#
_symmetry.space_group_name_H-M   'P 1'
#
loop_
_entity.id
_entity.type
_entity.pdbx_description
1 polymer ?
#
loop_
_entity_poly.entity_id
_entity_poly.type
_entity_poly.pdbx_seq_one_letter_code
_entity_poly.pdbx_strand_id
1 'polypeptide(L)'
;MMYPCMRMTRALRNLYHCVLLFLLVIPIGIGVFTLFCGSYVAHSVIPTICESYSQNHTSGPLCEEFCTKPSVFSDFHCIRGIPYAFTAEKNGNVYDFQLVAESLDDLTWRDKNGVDVYPKSADLYHMVKMHLMVNYNVTLEDNVLKRLINNEVDENEPTQIKDFWNLFNDNDYVMTKLFEDEAILPTMLGTCGSMFVTEHLHTPFEIRK
;
A
#
# COMPACT_ATOMS: atom_id res chain seq x y z
N MET A 1 25.78 34.99 -52.10
CA MET A 1 25.98 34.41 -50.75
C MET A 1 24.86 34.90 -49.84
N MET A 2 23.77 34.14 -49.65
CA MET A 2 22.61 34.56 -48.84
C MET A 2 21.81 33.33 -48.37
N TYR A 3 22.36 32.49 -47.48
CA TYR A 3 21.66 31.29 -46.97
C TYR A 3 21.84 30.86 -45.49
N PRO A 4 22.49 31.60 -44.55
CA PRO A 4 22.52 31.16 -43.14
C PRO A 4 21.27 31.56 -42.33
N CYS A 5 20.65 32.71 -42.60
CA CYS A 5 19.61 33.28 -41.73
C CYS A 5 18.27 32.51 -41.75
N MET A 6 17.93 31.89 -42.89
CA MET A 6 16.67 31.14 -43.09
C MET A 6 16.63 29.79 -42.36
N ARG A 7 17.79 29.22 -42.01
CA ARG A 7 17.88 27.92 -41.33
C ARG A 7 17.63 28.04 -39.83
N MET A 8 18.02 29.18 -39.24
CA MET A 8 17.87 29.47 -37.81
C MET A 8 16.41 29.70 -37.41
N THR A 9 15.62 30.34 -38.27
CA THR A 9 14.17 30.56 -38.05
C THR A 9 13.35 29.28 -38.15
N ARG A 10 13.74 28.32 -39.02
CA ARG A 10 13.13 26.99 -39.09
C ARG A 10 13.42 26.15 -37.85
N ALA A 11 14.65 26.20 -37.33
CA ALA A 11 15.01 25.49 -36.10
C ALA A 11 14.24 26.02 -34.88
N LEU A 12 14.14 27.35 -34.73
CA LEU A 12 13.33 28.00 -33.68
C LEU A 12 11.84 27.66 -33.80
N ARG A 13 11.29 27.64 -35.03
CA ARG A 13 9.89 27.27 -35.27
C ARG A 13 9.62 25.79 -34.95
N ASN A 14 10.53 24.89 -35.31
CA ASN A 14 10.41 23.47 -34.99
C ASN A 14 10.54 23.23 -33.48
N LEU A 15 11.44 23.94 -32.80
CA LEU A 15 11.57 23.91 -31.35
C LEU A 15 10.28 24.39 -30.67
N TYR A 16 9.69 25.49 -31.15
CA TYR A 16 8.40 25.99 -30.66
C TYR A 16 7.27 24.97 -30.84
N HIS A 17 7.17 24.31 -32.00
CA HIS A 17 6.18 23.25 -32.21
C HIS A 17 6.40 22.03 -31.30
N CYS A 18 7.65 21.62 -31.06
CA CYS A 18 7.95 20.56 -30.11
C CYS A 18 7.55 20.96 -28.68
N VAL A 19 7.90 22.17 -28.24
CA VAL A 19 7.52 22.67 -26.90
C VAL A 19 6.00 22.75 -26.74
N LEU A 20 5.29 23.24 -27.76
CA LEU A 20 3.83 23.35 -27.73
C LEU A 20 3.14 21.97 -27.74
N LEU A 21 3.74 20.99 -28.42
CA LEU A 21 3.28 19.60 -28.41
C LEU A 21 3.52 18.96 -27.03
N PHE A 22 4.68 19.16 -26.40
CA PHE A 22 4.92 18.70 -25.03
C PHE A 22 3.96 19.35 -24.02
N LEU A 23 3.71 20.66 -24.14
CA LEU A 23 2.78 21.40 -23.29
C LEU A 23 1.33 20.91 -23.42
N LEU A 24 0.94 20.33 -24.56
CA LEU A 24 -0.38 19.72 -24.74
C LEU A 24 -0.42 18.25 -24.30
N VAL A 25 0.60 17.46 -24.64
CA VAL A 25 0.59 16.01 -24.40
C VAL A 25 0.78 15.67 -22.92
N ILE A 26 1.64 16.39 -22.19
CA ILE A 26 1.92 16.13 -20.78
C ILE A 26 0.66 16.26 -19.89
N PRO A 27 -0.11 17.36 -19.91
CA PRO A 27 -1.28 17.49 -19.04
C PRO A 27 -2.38 16.48 -19.40
N ILE A 28 -2.56 16.17 -20.69
CA ILE A 28 -3.50 15.14 -21.14
C ILE A 28 -3.06 13.77 -20.60
N GLY A 29 -1.78 13.43 -20.73
CA GLY A 29 -1.23 12.19 -20.19
C GLY A 29 -1.45 12.04 -18.68
N ILE A 30 -1.23 13.11 -17.91
CA ILE A 30 -1.45 13.11 -16.46
C ILE A 30 -2.94 12.91 -16.13
N GLY A 31 -3.84 13.64 -16.78
CA GLY A 31 -5.28 13.53 -16.52
C GLY A 31 -5.85 12.16 -16.88
N VAL A 32 -5.40 11.59 -18.00
CA VAL A 32 -5.75 10.25 -18.43
C VAL A 32 -5.24 9.23 -17.41
N PHE A 33 -3.98 9.32 -16.97
CA PHE A 33 -3.41 8.41 -15.98
C PHE A 33 -4.20 8.41 -14.65
N THR A 34 -4.62 9.59 -14.16
CA THR A 34 -5.40 9.67 -12.93
C THR A 34 -6.77 8.99 -13.02
N LEU A 35 -7.46 9.13 -14.16
CA LEU A 35 -8.76 8.48 -14.38
C LEU A 35 -8.61 6.96 -14.53
N PHE A 36 -7.56 6.51 -15.24
CA PHE A 36 -7.27 5.09 -15.38
C PHE A 36 -6.95 4.44 -14.03
N CYS A 37 -6.24 5.14 -13.15
CA CYS A 37 -5.83 4.56 -11.88
C CYS A 37 -7.01 4.34 -10.92
N GLY A 38 -7.89 5.33 -10.73
CA GLY A 38 -9.09 5.14 -9.88
C GLY A 38 -10.00 4.04 -10.41
N SER A 39 -10.19 3.96 -11.73
CA SER A 39 -10.95 2.89 -12.38
C SER A 39 -10.29 1.52 -12.18
N TYR A 40 -8.96 1.44 -12.30
CA TYR A 40 -8.21 0.20 -12.07
C TYR A 40 -8.33 -0.30 -10.63
N VAL A 41 -8.23 0.61 -9.64
CA VAL A 41 -8.41 0.25 -8.22
C VAL A 41 -9.82 -0.32 -8.01
N ALA A 42 -10.85 0.41 -8.47
CA ALA A 42 -12.25 0.01 -8.27
C ALA A 42 -12.63 -1.29 -8.98
N HIS A 43 -12.08 -1.56 -10.17
CA HIS A 43 -12.48 -2.69 -11.00
C HIS A 43 -11.52 -3.89 -10.99
N SER A 44 -10.29 -3.73 -10.51
CA SER A 44 -9.31 -4.81 -10.47
C SER A 44 -8.84 -5.07 -9.05
N VAL A 45 -8.31 -4.06 -8.35
CA VAL A 45 -7.70 -4.26 -7.03
C VAL A 45 -8.71 -4.69 -5.98
N ILE A 46 -9.81 -3.93 -5.81
CA ILE A 46 -10.82 -4.21 -4.79
C ILE A 46 -11.50 -5.57 -5.02
N PRO A 47 -11.98 -5.91 -6.24
CA PRO A 47 -12.57 -7.22 -6.49
C PRO A 47 -11.61 -8.37 -6.21
N THR A 48 -10.32 -8.24 -6.56
CA THR A 48 -9.32 -9.29 -6.29
C THR A 48 -9.12 -9.51 -4.78
N ILE A 49 -8.99 -8.44 -3.99
CA ILE A 49 -8.87 -8.57 -2.52
C ILE A 49 -10.11 -9.24 -1.94
N CYS A 50 -11.30 -8.81 -2.37
CA CYS A 50 -12.55 -9.34 -1.83
C CYS A 50 -12.87 -10.77 -2.29
N GLU A 51 -12.46 -11.14 -3.50
CA GLU A 51 -12.50 -12.52 -3.95
C GLU A 51 -11.54 -13.38 -3.12
N SER A 52 -10.31 -12.92 -2.89
CA SER A 52 -9.33 -13.60 -2.03
C SER A 52 -9.86 -13.80 -0.61
N TYR A 53 -10.47 -12.77 -0.01
CA TYR A 53 -11.13 -12.85 1.29
C TYR A 53 -12.26 -13.88 1.29
N SER A 54 -13.12 -13.89 0.27
CA SER A 54 -14.23 -14.85 0.16
C SER A 54 -13.76 -16.32 0.04
N GLN A 55 -12.54 -16.53 -0.45
CA GLN A 55 -11.91 -17.84 -0.59
C GLN A 55 -11.07 -18.23 0.65
N ASN A 56 -11.06 -17.41 1.71
CA ASN A 56 -10.20 -17.55 2.88
C ASN A 56 -8.69 -17.53 2.56
N HIS A 57 -8.30 -16.96 1.41
CA HIS A 57 -6.91 -16.76 1.02
C HIS A 57 -6.32 -15.46 1.56
N THR A 58 -7.16 -14.64 2.20
CA THR A 58 -6.77 -13.37 2.82
C THR A 58 -7.66 -13.13 4.04
N SER A 59 -7.15 -12.42 5.04
CA SER A 59 -7.89 -12.12 6.28
C SER A 59 -7.52 -10.77 6.88
N GLY A 60 -8.34 -10.26 7.79
CA GLY A 60 -8.05 -9.02 8.52
C GLY A 60 -9.31 -8.37 9.07
N PRO A 61 -9.17 -7.54 10.13
CA PRO A 61 -10.30 -6.93 10.82
C PRO A 61 -11.13 -6.00 9.94
N LEU A 62 -10.54 -5.42 8.88
CA LEU A 62 -11.25 -4.53 7.96
C LEU A 62 -11.88 -5.26 6.78
N CYS A 63 -11.53 -6.53 6.51
CA CYS A 63 -11.97 -7.22 5.31
C CYS A 63 -13.50 -7.33 5.20
N GLU A 64 -14.17 -7.64 6.30
CA GLU A 64 -15.64 -7.78 6.31
C GLU A 64 -16.32 -6.46 5.92
N GLU A 65 -15.92 -5.36 6.55
CA GLU A 65 -16.47 -4.04 6.26
C GLU A 65 -16.12 -3.59 4.83
N PHE A 66 -14.86 -3.77 4.42
CA PHE A 66 -14.36 -3.32 3.12
C PHE A 66 -15.05 -4.05 1.96
N CYS A 67 -15.26 -5.36 2.10
CA CYS A 67 -15.79 -6.24 1.05
C CYS A 67 -17.31 -6.45 1.09
N THR A 68 -18.02 -5.80 2.01
CA THR A 68 -19.48 -5.79 2.03
C THR A 68 -20.04 -5.15 0.75
N LYS A 69 -21.19 -5.66 0.26
CA LYS A 69 -21.89 -5.11 -0.92
C LYS A 69 -23.25 -4.53 -0.52
N PRO A 70 -23.53 -3.24 -0.77
CA PRO A 70 -22.63 -2.22 -1.37
C PRO A 70 -21.47 -1.85 -0.43
N SER A 71 -20.32 -1.45 -0.98
CA SER A 71 -19.16 -1.05 -0.18
C SER A 71 -19.46 0.23 0.60
N VAL A 72 -18.98 0.30 1.84
CA VAL A 72 -19.05 1.52 2.66
C VAL A 72 -18.04 2.57 2.22
N PHE A 73 -17.05 2.18 1.41
CA PHE A 73 -16.05 3.07 0.84
C PHE A 73 -16.42 3.45 -0.60
N SER A 74 -16.21 4.71 -0.94
CA SER A 74 -16.47 5.27 -2.27
C SER A 74 -15.36 6.23 -2.68
N ASP A 75 -15.45 6.78 -3.90
CA ASP A 75 -14.55 7.82 -4.40
C ASP A 75 -13.06 7.47 -4.33
N PHE A 76 -12.69 6.38 -5.00
CA PHE A 76 -11.33 5.85 -4.99
C PHE A 76 -10.39 6.70 -5.85
N HIS A 77 -9.33 7.26 -5.25
CA HIS A 77 -8.30 8.04 -5.96
C HIS A 77 -6.91 7.50 -5.69
N CYS A 78 -6.06 7.47 -6.71
CA CYS A 78 -4.67 7.07 -6.50
C CYS A 78 -3.82 8.22 -5.97
N ILE A 79 -2.89 7.88 -5.07
CA ILE A 79 -1.94 8.85 -4.54
C ILE A 79 -0.80 9.03 -5.56
N ARG A 80 -0.52 10.28 -5.92
CA ARG A 80 0.52 10.58 -6.92
C ARG A 80 1.90 10.29 -6.37
N GLY A 81 2.67 9.49 -7.10
CA GLY A 81 4.06 9.18 -6.76
C GLY A 81 4.23 8.04 -5.74
N ILE A 82 3.14 7.49 -5.21
CA ILE A 82 3.16 6.32 -4.32
C ILE A 82 2.45 5.17 -5.04
N PRO A 83 3.21 4.18 -5.55
CA PRO A 83 2.60 3.04 -6.23
C PRO A 83 1.78 2.22 -5.23
N TYR A 84 0.67 1.65 -5.70
CA TYR A 84 -0.20 0.78 -4.90
C TYR A 84 -0.81 1.42 -3.65
N ALA A 85 -0.85 2.75 -3.58
CA ALA A 85 -1.57 3.51 -2.57
C ALA A 85 -2.74 4.29 -3.18
N PHE A 86 -3.86 4.30 -2.48
CA PHE A 86 -5.08 4.98 -2.90
C PHE A 86 -5.86 5.51 -1.71
N THR A 87 -6.71 6.51 -1.95
CA THR A 87 -7.62 7.06 -0.95
C THR A 87 -9.03 6.57 -1.22
N ALA A 88 -9.86 6.47 -0.19
CA ALA A 88 -11.30 6.29 -0.33
C ALA A 88 -12.06 7.10 0.71
N GLU A 89 -13.28 7.48 0.39
CA GLU A 89 -14.18 8.20 1.28
C GLU A 89 -15.16 7.25 1.98
N LYS A 90 -15.34 7.43 3.28
CA LYS A 90 -16.41 6.81 4.07
C LYS A 90 -16.97 7.82 5.06
N ASN A 91 -18.28 8.07 4.98
CA ASN A 91 -19.01 9.02 5.81
C ASN A 91 -18.46 10.46 5.79
N GLY A 92 -17.96 10.95 4.64
CA GLY A 92 -17.39 12.30 4.52
C GLY A 92 -15.92 12.42 4.94
N ASN A 93 -15.31 11.34 5.42
CA ASN A 93 -13.88 11.30 5.78
C ASN A 93 -13.11 10.53 4.72
N VAL A 94 -11.89 11.01 4.43
CA VAL A 94 -10.94 10.35 3.52
C VAL A 94 -10.02 9.45 4.34
N TYR A 95 -9.68 8.29 3.78
CA TYR A 95 -8.77 7.31 4.37
C TYR A 95 -7.73 6.89 3.35
N ASP A 96 -6.51 6.62 3.82
CA ASP A 96 -5.38 6.20 2.99
C ASP A 96 -5.20 4.69 3.08
N PHE A 97 -5.21 4.03 1.93
CA PHE A 97 -5.01 2.60 1.75
C PHE A 97 -3.66 2.37 1.09
N GLN A 98 -2.90 1.41 1.61
CA GLN A 98 -1.63 0.99 1.03
C GLN A 98 -1.62 -0.52 0.89
N LEU A 99 -1.41 -0.98 -0.34
CA LEU A 99 -1.12 -2.39 -0.61
C LEU A 99 0.38 -2.61 -0.53
N VAL A 100 0.72 -3.63 0.25
CA VAL A 100 2.07 -4.14 0.40
C VAL A 100 2.29 -5.24 -0.62
N ALA A 101 3.41 -5.18 -1.32
CA ALA A 101 3.82 -6.24 -2.22
C ALA A 101 4.11 -7.52 -1.43
N GLU A 102 3.80 -8.68 -2.00
CA GLU A 102 4.20 -9.94 -1.37
C GLU A 102 5.71 -9.99 -1.15
N SER A 103 6.11 -10.44 0.04
CA SER A 103 7.51 -10.68 0.37
C SER A 103 8.13 -11.65 -0.62
N LEU A 104 9.29 -11.29 -1.19
CA LEU A 104 10.08 -12.20 -2.03
C LEU A 104 10.72 -13.33 -1.20
N ASP A 105 10.90 -13.10 0.10
CA ASP A 105 11.41 -14.11 1.01
C ASP A 105 10.28 -15.08 1.39
N ASP A 106 10.53 -16.36 1.12
CA ASP A 106 9.59 -17.44 1.40
C ASP A 106 9.47 -17.61 2.92
N LEU A 107 8.28 -17.34 3.46
CA LEU A 107 7.97 -17.53 4.88
C LEU A 107 7.92 -19.02 5.25
N THR A 108 7.83 -19.89 4.25
CA THR A 108 7.64 -21.32 4.43
C THR A 108 8.92 -22.11 4.21
N TRP A 109 9.00 -23.27 4.84
CA TRP A 109 10.01 -24.26 4.49
C TRP A 109 9.34 -25.61 4.25
N ARG A 110 9.97 -26.46 3.43
CA ARG A 110 9.47 -27.80 3.18
C ARG A 110 9.89 -28.77 4.28
N ASP A 111 8.91 -29.51 4.81
CA ASP A 111 9.19 -30.62 5.69
C ASP A 111 9.77 -31.83 4.95
N LYS A 112 10.03 -32.91 5.68
CA LYS A 112 10.54 -34.17 5.12
C LYS A 112 9.58 -34.83 4.12
N ASN A 113 8.30 -34.46 4.14
CA ASN A 113 7.26 -34.96 3.26
C ASN A 113 7.03 -34.04 2.05
N GLY A 114 7.77 -32.92 1.95
CA GLY A 114 7.63 -31.93 0.89
C GLY A 114 6.43 -31.00 1.07
N VAL A 115 5.85 -30.93 2.28
CA VAL A 115 4.75 -30.03 2.61
C VAL A 115 5.33 -28.70 3.10
N ASP A 116 4.77 -27.59 2.61
CA ASP A 116 5.14 -26.25 3.06
C ASP A 116 4.63 -26.02 4.49
N VAL A 117 5.54 -25.66 5.38
CA VAL A 117 5.29 -25.44 6.81
C VAL A 117 5.52 -23.98 7.13
N TYR A 118 4.56 -23.40 7.85
CA TYR A 118 4.62 -22.03 8.36
C TYR A 118 5.28 -21.98 9.74
N PRO A 119 5.92 -20.85 10.11
CA PRO A 119 6.51 -20.67 11.42
C PRO A 119 5.45 -20.78 12.52
N LYS A 120 5.77 -21.54 13.57
CA LYS A 120 4.94 -21.58 14.78
C LYS A 120 5.13 -20.29 15.59
N SER A 121 4.24 -20.01 16.53
CA SER A 121 4.28 -18.80 17.36
C SER A 121 5.68 -18.46 17.91
N ALA A 122 6.40 -19.45 18.46
CA ALA A 122 7.74 -19.23 19.01
C ALA A 122 8.76 -18.75 17.95
N ASP A 123 8.72 -19.33 16.76
CA ASP A 123 9.59 -18.98 15.64
C ASP A 123 9.18 -17.62 15.07
N LEU A 124 7.87 -17.38 14.90
CA LEU A 124 7.33 -16.11 14.43
C LEU A 124 7.73 -14.96 15.36
N TYR A 125 7.61 -15.13 16.69
CA TYR A 125 8.09 -14.13 17.66
C TYR A 125 9.58 -13.84 17.49
N HIS A 126 10.39 -14.88 17.30
CA HIS A 126 11.83 -14.71 17.12
C HIS A 126 12.14 -13.97 15.81
N MET A 127 11.46 -14.32 14.72
CA MET A 127 11.61 -13.65 13.42
C MET A 127 11.28 -12.17 13.50
N VAL A 128 10.12 -11.82 14.08
CA VAL A 128 9.70 -10.42 14.25
C VAL A 128 10.68 -9.65 15.14
N LYS A 129 11.11 -10.25 16.26
CA LYS A 129 12.09 -9.64 17.16
C LYS A 129 13.41 -9.33 16.45
N MET A 130 13.91 -10.29 15.68
CA MET A 130 15.14 -10.13 14.91
C MET A 130 14.99 -9.08 13.80
N HIS A 131 13.85 -9.07 13.10
CA HIS A 131 13.56 -8.06 12.08
C HIS A 131 13.57 -6.64 12.68
N LEU A 132 12.90 -6.44 13.83
CA LEU A 132 12.89 -5.15 14.53
C LEU A 132 14.29 -4.70 14.97
N MET A 133 15.06 -5.63 15.54
CA MET A 133 16.39 -5.32 16.03
C MET A 133 17.38 -5.02 14.90
N VAL A 134 17.34 -5.77 13.79
CA VAL A 134 18.30 -5.63 12.69
C VAL A 134 17.97 -4.43 11.80
N ASN A 135 16.69 -4.22 11.46
CA ASN A 135 16.31 -3.21 10.48
C ASN A 135 16.01 -1.84 11.10
N TYR A 136 15.50 -1.81 12.32
CA TYR A 136 15.05 -0.58 12.98
C TYR A 136 15.82 -0.26 14.26
N ASN A 137 16.71 -1.15 14.70
CA ASN A 137 17.44 -1.00 15.97
C ASN A 137 16.49 -0.80 17.17
N VAL A 138 15.32 -1.45 17.12
CA VAL A 138 14.30 -1.42 18.17
C VAL A 138 14.31 -2.73 18.94
N THR A 139 14.20 -2.63 20.26
CA THR A 139 14.03 -3.78 21.16
C THR A 139 12.77 -3.59 21.96
N LEU A 140 11.80 -4.50 21.78
CA LEU A 140 10.55 -4.52 22.53
C LEU A 140 10.63 -5.56 23.64
N GLU A 141 9.96 -5.29 24.75
CA GLU A 141 9.75 -6.29 25.79
C GLU A 141 8.95 -7.48 25.25
N ASP A 142 9.28 -8.70 25.68
CA ASP A 142 8.70 -9.93 25.11
C ASP A 142 7.17 -10.02 25.29
N ASN A 143 6.62 -9.43 26.35
CA ASN A 143 5.16 -9.32 26.59
C ASN A 143 4.46 -8.39 25.58
N VAL A 144 5.08 -7.26 25.22
CA VAL A 144 4.57 -6.31 24.24
C VAL A 144 4.60 -6.93 22.85
N LEU A 145 5.72 -7.56 22.49
CA LEU A 145 5.87 -8.25 21.21
C LEU A 145 4.83 -9.37 21.03
N LYS A 146 4.64 -10.20 22.07
CA LYS A 146 3.64 -11.27 22.04
C LYS A 146 2.22 -10.73 21.88
N ARG A 147 1.88 -9.64 22.57
CA ARG A 147 0.58 -8.97 22.40
C ARG A 147 0.40 -8.45 20.97
N LEU A 148 1.40 -7.79 20.41
CA LEU A 148 1.35 -7.26 19.04
C LEU A 148 1.06 -8.36 18.02
N ILE A 149 1.73 -9.50 18.13
CA ILE A 149 1.55 -10.60 17.18
C ILE A 149 0.25 -11.37 17.43
N ASN A 150 -0.09 -11.69 18.68
CA ASN A 150 -1.28 -12.49 19.00
C ASN A 150 -2.60 -11.75 18.74
N ASN A 151 -2.58 -10.43 18.70
CA ASN A 151 -3.75 -9.65 18.33
C ASN A 151 -4.01 -9.69 16.81
N GLU A 152 -3.01 -10.03 16.01
CA GLU A 152 -3.06 -9.94 14.55
C GLU A 152 -3.10 -11.33 13.88
N VAL A 153 -2.63 -12.38 14.57
CA VAL A 153 -2.40 -13.71 13.96
C VAL A 153 -2.86 -14.85 14.87
N ASP A 154 -3.70 -15.74 14.32
CA ASP A 154 -3.90 -17.12 14.81
C ASP A 154 -2.84 -18.05 14.20
N GLU A 155 -2.09 -18.74 15.06
CA GLU A 155 -1.02 -19.66 14.65
C GLU A 155 -1.50 -20.86 13.83
N ASN A 156 -2.81 -21.16 13.87
CA ASN A 156 -3.42 -22.25 13.12
C ASN A 156 -3.92 -21.82 11.75
N GLU A 157 -3.84 -20.52 11.43
CA GLU A 157 -4.33 -19.92 10.19
C GLU A 157 -3.15 -19.42 9.33
N PRO A 158 -2.60 -20.26 8.42
CA PRO A 158 -1.44 -19.92 7.60
C PRO A 158 -1.58 -18.61 6.82
N THR A 159 -2.79 -18.32 6.35
CA THR A 159 -3.14 -17.10 5.65
C THR A 159 -2.85 -15.86 6.51
N GLN A 160 -3.23 -15.87 7.79
CA GLN A 160 -2.97 -14.76 8.70
C GLN A 160 -1.48 -14.56 8.94
N ILE A 161 -0.72 -15.66 9.10
CA ILE A 161 0.74 -15.59 9.27
C ILE A 161 1.39 -14.97 8.02
N LYS A 162 0.96 -15.38 6.82
CA LYS A 162 1.44 -14.83 5.54
C LYS A 162 1.12 -13.34 5.40
N ASP A 163 -0.16 -12.97 5.59
CA ASP A 163 -0.63 -11.59 5.47
C ASP A 163 0.11 -10.67 6.45
N PHE A 164 0.24 -11.10 7.72
CA PHE A 164 1.00 -10.38 8.73
C PHE A 164 2.47 -10.23 8.34
N TRP A 165 3.13 -11.29 7.86
CA TRP A 165 4.53 -11.22 7.47
C TRP A 165 4.77 -10.28 6.28
N ASN A 166 3.87 -10.29 5.28
CA ASN A 166 3.95 -9.34 4.17
C ASN A 166 3.88 -7.90 4.68
N LEU A 167 2.86 -7.58 5.51
CA LEU A 167 2.73 -6.27 6.13
C LEU A 167 3.96 -5.90 6.97
N PHE A 168 4.48 -6.83 7.77
CA PHE A 168 5.61 -6.58 8.66
C PHE A 168 6.95 -6.36 7.92
N ASN A 169 7.05 -6.72 6.65
CA ASN A 169 8.20 -6.37 5.81
C ASN A 169 8.06 -5.00 5.15
N ASP A 170 6.89 -4.36 5.25
CA ASP A 170 6.70 -2.99 4.78
C ASP A 170 7.13 -1.98 5.85
N ASN A 171 8.00 -1.05 5.45
CA ASN A 171 8.55 -0.07 6.38
C ASN A 171 7.48 0.88 6.92
N ASP A 172 6.51 1.29 6.09
CA ASP A 172 5.49 2.26 6.48
C ASP A 172 4.52 1.61 7.48
N TYR A 173 4.17 0.35 7.25
CA TYR A 173 3.38 -0.43 8.20
C TYR A 173 4.07 -0.57 9.57
N VAL A 174 5.34 -1.00 9.58
CA VAL A 174 6.09 -1.20 10.84
C VAL A 174 6.29 0.11 11.59
N MET A 175 6.65 1.19 10.89
CA MET A 175 6.77 2.51 11.53
C MET A 175 5.44 2.95 12.14
N THR A 176 4.34 2.82 11.39
CA THR A 176 3.00 3.18 11.87
C THR A 176 2.63 2.40 13.13
N LYS A 177 2.88 1.08 13.16
CA LYS A 177 2.62 0.24 14.34
C LYS A 177 3.50 0.56 15.54
N LEU A 178 4.78 0.87 15.32
CA LEU A 178 5.73 1.15 16.41
C LEU A 178 5.44 2.48 17.11
N PHE A 179 4.88 3.46 16.38
CA PHE A 179 4.62 4.81 16.88
C PHE A 179 3.13 5.13 17.06
N GLU A 180 2.29 4.10 17.15
CA GLU A 180 0.83 4.23 17.24
C GLU A 180 0.41 4.97 18.52
N ASP A 181 1.10 4.72 19.64
CA ASP A 181 0.79 5.30 20.95
C ASP A 181 1.24 6.79 21.06
N GLU A 182 2.24 7.20 20.29
CA GLU A 182 2.79 8.56 20.31
C GLU A 182 1.97 9.55 19.47
N ALA A 183 1.02 9.06 18.66
CA ALA A 183 0.21 9.86 17.74
C ALA A 183 1.04 10.78 16.83
N ILE A 184 2.24 10.33 16.46
CA ILE A 184 3.16 11.05 15.54
C ILE A 184 2.84 10.69 14.08
N LEU A 185 2.41 9.45 13.84
CA LEU A 185 2.04 8.92 12.54
C LEU A 185 0.52 8.78 12.42
N PRO A 186 -0.02 8.68 11.19
CA PRO A 186 -1.43 8.40 10.97
C PRO A 186 -1.88 7.17 11.75
N THR A 187 -3.01 7.26 12.44
CA THR A 187 -3.62 6.15 13.16
C THR A 187 -3.98 5.01 12.20
N MET A 188 -3.56 3.78 12.53
CA MET A 188 -3.92 2.59 11.77
C MET A 188 -5.34 2.13 12.14
N LEU A 189 -6.20 2.00 11.13
CA LEU A 189 -7.61 1.64 11.35
C LEU A 189 -7.85 0.14 11.21
N GLY A 190 -6.98 -0.56 10.47
CA GLY A 190 -7.04 -2.00 10.32
C GLY A 190 -6.37 -2.48 9.04
N THR A 191 -6.45 -3.78 8.83
CA THR A 191 -5.85 -4.48 7.69
C THR A 191 -6.88 -5.35 6.98
N CYS A 192 -6.64 -5.60 5.70
CA CYS A 192 -7.30 -6.65 4.95
C CYS A 192 -6.29 -7.30 4.01
N GLY A 193 -5.72 -8.42 4.46
CA GLY A 193 -4.59 -9.06 3.83
C GLY A 193 -3.31 -8.25 3.88
N SER A 194 -2.59 -8.27 2.77
CA SER A 194 -1.42 -7.40 2.56
C SER A 194 -1.81 -5.95 2.25
N MET A 195 -2.95 -5.47 2.74
CA MET A 195 -3.38 -4.07 2.65
C MET A 195 -3.66 -3.54 4.05
N PHE A 196 -3.19 -2.34 4.34
CA PHE A 196 -3.51 -1.63 5.58
C PHE A 196 -4.11 -0.26 5.30
N VAL A 197 -4.85 0.25 6.28
CA VAL A 197 -5.61 1.50 6.16
C VAL A 197 -5.28 2.43 7.32
N THR A 198 -5.10 3.69 6.99
CA THR A 198 -4.79 4.75 7.95
C THR A 198 -5.71 5.95 7.78
N GLU A 199 -5.76 6.81 8.79
CA GLU A 199 -6.41 8.11 8.66
C GLU A 199 -5.71 8.99 7.62
N HIS A 200 -6.49 9.75 6.85
CA HIS A 200 -5.91 10.71 5.92
C HIS A 200 -5.45 11.98 6.63
N LEU A 201 -4.14 12.23 6.66
CA LEU A 201 -3.59 13.45 7.24
C LEU A 201 -3.76 14.62 6.29
N HIS A 202 -4.59 15.58 6.67
CA HIS A 202 -4.67 16.86 5.96
C HIS A 202 -3.37 17.63 6.17
N THR A 203 -2.66 17.91 5.08
CA THR A 203 -1.56 18.88 5.18
C THR A 203 -2.16 20.27 5.46
N PRO A 204 -1.69 21.02 6.46
CA PRO A 204 -2.27 22.32 6.82
C PRO A 204 -2.21 23.38 5.70
N PHE A 205 -1.55 23.08 4.58
CA PHE A 205 -1.42 23.95 3.42
C PHE A 205 -2.08 23.40 2.14
N GLU A 206 -2.89 22.35 2.24
CA GLU A 206 -3.71 21.94 1.10
C GLU A 206 -4.79 22.99 0.85
N ILE A 207 -4.62 23.74 -0.24
CA ILE A 207 -5.59 24.72 -0.70
C ILE A 207 -6.88 23.96 -0.99
N ARG A 208 -7.88 24.11 -0.11
CA ARG A 208 -9.27 23.69 -0.36
C ARG A 208 -9.64 24.18 -1.76
N LYS A 209 -9.84 23.25 -2.69
CA LYS A 209 -10.39 23.52 -4.01
C LYS A 209 -11.89 23.69 -3.93
#